data_AF-A0A2T6VKU7-F1
#
_entry.id   AF-A0A2T6VKU7-F1
#
_cell.length_a   1.000
_cell.length_b   1.000
_cell.length_c   1.000
_cell.angle_alpha   90.00
_cell.angle_beta   90.00
_cell.angle_gamma   90.00
#
_symmetry.space_group_name_H-M   'P 1'
#
loop_
_entity.id
_entity.type
_entity.pdbx_description
1 polymer ?
#
loop_
_entity_poly.entity_id
_entity_poly.type
_entity_poly.pdbx_seq_one_letter_code
_entity_poly.pdbx_strand_id
1 'polypeptide(L)' 'MDIIMEYTYSRTIMLKGKTEQEVTNIMEQYINDALTLNYFIKDIKSFEIDSSRSVMVLIFERNP' A
#
# COMPACT_ATOMS: atom_id res chain seq x y z
N MET A 1 11.79 26.53 -12.13
CA MET A 1 10.87 25.87 -11.19
C MET A 1 11.00 24.40 -11.46
N ASP A 2 11.75 23.70 -10.60
CA ASP A 2 11.89 22.27 -10.70
C ASP A 2 10.56 21.64 -10.29
N ILE A 3 10.00 20.83 -11.18
CA ILE A 3 8.84 19.99 -10.86
C ILE A 3 9.37 18.94 -9.90
N ILE A 4 9.05 19.06 -8.61
CA ILE A 4 9.25 18.00 -7.65
C ILE A 4 8.33 16.86 -8.11
N MET A 5 8.87 15.87 -8.82
CA MET A 5 8.17 14.63 -9.05
C MET A 5 8.08 13.94 -7.68
N GLU A 6 6.98 14.14 -6.97
CA GLU A 6 6.60 13.32 -5.82
C GLU A 6 6.47 11.89 -6.34
N TYR A 7 7.55 11.12 -6.22
CA TYR A 7 7.54 9.70 -6.54
C TYR A 7 6.60 9.03 -5.55
N THR A 8 5.38 8.82 -5.99
CA THR A 8 4.38 8.03 -5.28
C THR A 8 4.23 6.71 -6.00
N TYR A 9 4.16 5.63 -5.25
CA TYR A 9 3.78 4.34 -5.80
C TYR A 9 2.78 3.66 -4.87
N SER A 10 2.10 2.64 -5.37
CA SER A 10 1.12 1.90 -4.57
C SER A 10 1.36 0.41 -4.60
N ARG A 11 0.87 -0.26 -3.55
CA ARG A 11 0.75 -1.72 -3.48
C ARG A 11 -0.68 -2.09 -3.19
N THR A 12 -1.19 -3.13 -3.86
CA THR A 12 -2.57 -3.59 -3.70
C THR A 12 -2.60 -4.97 -3.06
N ILE A 13 -3.47 -5.14 -2.07
CA ILE A 13 -3.74 -6.39 -1.38
C ILE A 13 -5.17 -6.80 -1.73
N MET A 14 -5.33 -7.98 -2.35
CA MET A 14 -6.64 -8.62 -2.49
C MET A 14 -7.03 -9.23 -1.13
N LEU A 15 -8.12 -8.78 -0.53
CA LEU A 15 -8.54 -9.21 0.81
C LEU A 15 -9.36 -10.51 0.81
N LYS A 16 -10.01 -10.82 -0.32
CA LYS A 16 -10.85 -12.02 -0.44
C LYS A 16 -10.07 -13.29 -0.09
N GLY A 17 -10.60 -14.06 0.87
CA GLY A 17 -10.04 -15.35 1.26
C GLY A 17 -8.75 -15.24 2.08
N LYS A 18 -8.37 -14.04 2.52
CA LYS A 18 -7.26 -13.84 3.46
C LYS A 18 -7.80 -13.66 4.86
N THR A 19 -7.11 -14.27 5.81
CA THR A 19 -7.25 -13.98 7.24
C THR A 19 -6.63 -12.63 7.57
N GLU A 20 -7.02 -12.06 8.71
CA GLU A 20 -6.42 -10.83 9.24
C GLU A 20 -4.90 -10.95 9.37
N GLN A 21 -4.40 -12.08 9.89
CA GLN A 21 -2.97 -12.32 10.05
C GLN A 21 -2.22 -12.31 8.70
N GLU A 22 -2.81 -12.91 7.66
CA GLU A 22 -2.19 -12.89 6.32
C GLU A 22 -2.14 -11.48 5.75
N VAL A 23 -3.18 -10.67 5.96
CA VAL A 23 -3.19 -9.27 5.53
C VAL A 23 -2.12 -8.49 6.30
N THR A 24 -2.03 -8.65 7.62
CA THR A 24 -1.00 -8.01 8.45
C THR A 24 0.40 -8.35 7.97
N ASN A 25 0.70 -9.62 7.72
CA ASN A 25 2.01 -10.05 7.23
C ASN A 25 2.37 -9.41 5.87
N ILE A 26 1.40 -9.32 4.95
CA ILE A 26 1.60 -8.66 3.65
C ILE A 26 1.83 -7.15 3.83
N MET A 27 1.05 -6.51 4.70
CA MET A 27 1.22 -5.09 5.01
C MET A 27 2.61 -4.82 5.59
N GLU A 28 3.04 -5.58 6.60
CA GLU A 28 4.37 -5.46 7.19
C GLU A 28 5.48 -5.64 6.15
N GLN A 29 5.35 -6.63 5.26
CA GLN A 29 6.30 -6.81 4.17
C GLN A 29 6.38 -5.57 3.27
N TYR A 30 5.24 -5.06 2.80
CA TYR A 30 5.21 -3.89 1.91
C TYR A 30 5.75 -2.62 2.58
N ILE A 31 5.47 -2.45 3.88
CA ILE A 31 6.00 -1.34 4.67
C ILE A 31 7.51 -1.46 4.82
N ASN A 32 8.01 -2.64 5.19
CA ASN A 32 9.45 -2.88 5.34
C ASN A 32 10.19 -2.64 4.02
N ASP A 33 9.67 -3.18 2.91
CA ASP A 33 10.22 -2.93 1.57
C ASP A 33 10.25 -1.43 1.24
N ALA A 34 9.17 -0.69 1.52
CA ALA A 34 9.09 0.74 1.30
C ALA A 34 10.15 1.51 2.12
N LEU A 35 10.30 1.15 3.40
CA LEU A 35 11.28 1.77 4.29
C LEU A 35 12.72 1.56 3.79
N THR A 36 13.06 0.38 3.23
CA THR A 36 14.40 0.16 2.62
C THR A 36 14.69 1.08 1.44
N LEU A 37 13.65 1.59 0.77
CA LEU A 37 13.74 2.49 -0.38
C LEU A 37 13.57 3.96 0.01
N ASN A 38 13.51 4.29 1.31
CA ASN A 38 13.23 5.63 1.84
C ASN A 38 11.83 6.15 1.43
N TYR A 39 10.83 5.27 1.47
CA TYR A 39 9.41 5.61 1.32
C TYR A 39 8.65 5.32 2.62
N PHE A 40 7.56 6.06 2.85
CA PHE A 40 6.64 5.85 3.96
C PHE A 40 5.20 5.79 3.47
N ILE A 41 4.29 5.26 4.31
CA ILE A 41 2.86 5.24 3.97
C ILE A 41 2.32 6.66 4.00
N LYS A 42 1.83 7.12 2.86
CA LYS A 42 1.06 8.36 2.71
C LYS A 42 -0.41 8.16 3.07
N ASP A 43 -1.01 7.08 2.55
CA ASP A 43 -2.45 6.83 2.64
C ASP A 43 -2.79 5.34 2.46
N ILE A 44 -3.93 4.92 2.99
CA ILE A 44 -4.46 3.56 2.87
C ILE A 44 -5.92 3.64 2.41
N LYS A 45 -6.20 3.09 1.24
CA LYS A 45 -7.55 3.07 0.67
C LYS A 45 -8.11 1.66 0.61
N SER A 46 -9.39 1.49 0.91
CA SER A 46 -10.12 0.24 0.72
C SER A 46 -11.20 0.41 -0.32
N PHE A 47 -11.33 -0.56 -1.22
CA PHE A 47 -12.37 -0.57 -2.25
C PHE A 47 -13.10 -1.90 -2.26
N GLU A 48 -14.42 -1.84 -2.27
CA GLU A 48 -15.27 -2.97 -2.65
C GLU A 48 -15.41 -2.96 -4.18
N ILE A 49 -15.00 -4.04 -4.83
CA ILE A 49 -15.09 -4.22 -6.29
C ILE A 49 -16.43 -4.87 -6.66
N ASP A 50 -16.83 -5.87 -5.88
CA ASP A 50 -18.16 -6.48 -5.92
C ASP A 50 -18.43 -7.18 -4.57
N SER A 51 -19.61 -7.79 -4.44
CA SER A 51 -20.06 -8.52 -3.24
C SER A 51 -19.12 -9.65 -2.80
N SER A 52 -18.11 -9.99 -3.60
CA SER A 52 -17.18 -11.06 -3.33
C SER A 52 -15.71 -10.63 -3.39
N ARG A 53 -15.39 -9.38 -3.73
CA ARG A 53 -14.01 -8.91 -3.91
C ARG A 53 -13.82 -7.54 -3.26
N SER A 54 -12.93 -7.49 -2.28
CA SER A 54 -12.43 -6.27 -1.67
C SER A 54 -10.92 -6.18 -1.80
N VAL A 55 -10.43 -4.96 -1.96
CA VAL A 55 -9.00 -4.64 -2.08
C VAL A 55 -8.60 -3.55 -1.12
N MET A 56 -7.37 -3.63 -0.63
CA MET A 56 -6.70 -2.57 0.10
C MET A 56 -5.52 -2.06 -0.74
N VAL A 57 -5.36 -0.75 -0.81
CA VAL A 57 -4.29 -0.08 -1.56
C VAL A 57 -3.49 0.76 -0.58
N LEU A 58 -2.22 0.44 -0.45
CA LEU A 58 -1.23 1.20 0.30
C LEU A 58 -0.55 2.16 -0.65
N ILE A 59 -0.60 3.46 -0.35
CA ILE A 59 0.03 4.52 -1.14
C ILE A 59 1.27 4.97 -0.38
N PHE A 60 2.41 4.95 -1.05
CA PHE A 60 3.70 5.31 -0.49
C PHE A 60 4.21 6.59 -1.14
N GLU A 61 4.91 7.41 -0.34
CA GLU A 61 5.61 8.58 -0.83
C GLU A 61 7.06 8.58 -0.37
N ARG A 62 7.94 9.11 -1.21
CA ARG A 62 9.37 9.18 -0.91
C ARG A 62 9.60 10.22 0.18
N ASN A 63 10.39 9.86 1.17
CA ASN A 63 10.87 10.79 2.18
C ASN A 63 11.75 11.87 1.49
N PRO A 64 11.45 13.17 1.67
CA PRO A 64 12.14 14.26 0.98
C PRO A 64 13.64 14.33 1.28
#